data_AF-A0A2D6GAJ6-F1
#
_entry.id   AF-A0A2D6GAJ6-F1
#
_cell.length_a   1.000
_cell.length_b   1.000
_cell.length_c   1.000
_cell.angle_alpha   90.00
_cell.angle_beta   90.00
_cell.angle_gamma   90.00
#
_symmetry.space_group_name_H-M   'P 1'
#
loop_
_entity.id
_entity.type
_entity.pdbx_description
1 polymer ?
#
loop_
_entity_poly.entity_id
_entity_poly.type
_entity_poly.pdbx_seq_one_letter_code
_entity_poly.pdbx_strand_id
1 'polypeptide(L)'
;MRVDCDGNIETFATGFVGTSGLAVDGAEIYISDDGPDIYRVNTSGVLTQLTWSSSVTINNPNGLAVDSSGRLLVADAGGTIWRLTVNAGGSVTGATAMATGFPTPNGVQATSSGDVLFVDNDGFVYSIAPSDTLPIVHPGNSNKLLSGSTVAAGNQGHIAIDGTGNIFVTDFSTRIVRINPAGTTSKNVVDIPDAECDSTQSANDIPSFRGLTFSPDGDLVATGYCLDNIYIFAESALTNAWTTNTPISTLPTPFAQNPAGALDAPYFNGPFGVQFWDADVPPVSVNACLPPDETAFNTVYVDASNSGAEDGSVGSPWNTIQEGINGASPGDIIKIASGSYTENVNISKSDLHLKGTTAAAQAVLTAAGAVSGVTIPATTDIVTIQNLRFTGADNNDVGFVGGIIIYGSSDGRGIEICNNVFNGNEAGVAAQKTSPFVVNNTFVSNAVAGVSTATSSSAVIRNNVFEANAKGIYTASNVVATNVTIDHNLFYNNTTDIFSAATCAAGCVTGSDPLLVNTASNNYHLSLGSPAIDVGSENGAPPIDYDLTARPIDGDGDSTATTDMGADEAPAVAASLVPSLGQWGLAALALILAGSVVLRMRRTVASGLN
;
A
#
# COMPACT_ATOMS: atom_id res chain seq x y z
N MET A 1 23.65 -6.77 -8.10
CA MET A 1 23.48 -7.38 -9.44
C MET A 1 22.00 -7.36 -9.79
N ARG A 2 21.61 -7.55 -11.05
CA ARG A 2 20.22 -7.81 -11.46
C ARG A 2 20.10 -9.25 -11.95
N VAL A 3 19.03 -9.93 -11.57
CA VAL A 3 18.72 -11.30 -11.96
C VAL A 3 17.38 -11.29 -12.69
N ASP A 4 17.30 -11.86 -13.88
CA ASP A 4 16.05 -11.98 -14.62
C ASP A 4 15.25 -13.25 -14.23
N CYS A 5 14.04 -13.40 -14.77
CA CYS A 5 13.15 -14.52 -14.47
C CYS A 5 13.70 -15.88 -14.95
N ASP A 6 14.70 -15.89 -15.83
CA ASP A 6 15.36 -17.10 -16.32
C ASP A 6 16.62 -17.45 -15.49
N GLY A 7 16.93 -16.65 -14.46
CA GLY A 7 18.09 -16.83 -13.60
C GLY A 7 19.40 -16.27 -14.19
N ASN A 8 19.33 -15.49 -15.28
CA ASN A 8 20.51 -14.83 -15.83
C ASN A 8 20.89 -13.64 -14.96
N ILE A 9 22.19 -13.50 -14.72
CA ILE A 9 22.73 -12.44 -13.86
C ILE A 9 23.51 -11.43 -14.70
N GLU A 10 23.29 -10.15 -14.42
CA GLU A 10 24.10 -9.06 -14.94
C GLU A 10 24.51 -8.06 -13.85
N THR A 11 25.56 -7.30 -14.14
CA THR A 11 26.01 -6.21 -13.27
C THR A 11 25.05 -5.04 -13.43
N PHE A 12 24.43 -4.62 -12.31
CA PHE A 12 23.48 -3.51 -12.28
C PHE A 12 24.14 -2.17 -11.91
N ALA A 13 24.90 -2.16 -10.80
CA ALA A 13 25.61 -1.00 -10.30
C ALA A 13 26.98 -1.44 -9.74
N THR A 14 27.95 -0.52 -9.72
CA THR A 14 29.32 -0.75 -9.21
C THR A 14 29.81 0.49 -8.47
N GLY A 15 30.90 0.37 -7.69
CA GLY A 15 31.52 1.50 -6.99
C GLY A 15 31.38 1.47 -5.46
N PHE A 16 30.82 0.39 -4.90
CA PHE A 16 30.65 0.19 -3.47
C PHE A 16 31.90 -0.43 -2.81
N VAL A 17 32.06 -0.23 -1.50
CA VAL A 17 33.12 -0.84 -0.68
C VAL A 17 32.70 -2.22 -0.15
N GLY A 18 31.47 -2.33 0.32
CA GLY A 18 30.82 -3.55 0.81
C GLY A 18 29.32 -3.31 0.92
N THR A 19 28.55 -3.78 -0.07
CA THR A 19 27.10 -3.59 -0.04
C THR A 19 26.44 -4.57 0.92
N SER A 20 25.55 -4.06 1.78
CA SER A 20 24.85 -4.87 2.78
C SER A 20 23.34 -4.87 2.53
N GLY A 21 22.65 -3.79 2.87
CA GLY A 21 21.20 -3.67 2.80
C GLY A 21 20.70 -3.27 1.42
N LEU A 22 19.55 -3.81 1.05
CA LEU A 22 18.82 -3.49 -0.18
C LEU A 22 17.35 -3.27 0.16
N ALA A 23 16.80 -2.14 -0.26
CA ALA A 23 15.38 -1.85 -0.19
C ALA A 23 14.87 -1.29 -1.51
N VAL A 24 13.63 -1.61 -1.85
CA VAL A 24 12.99 -1.16 -3.08
C VAL A 24 11.70 -0.45 -2.72
N ASP A 25 11.49 0.68 -3.36
CA ASP A 25 10.30 1.50 -3.30
C ASP A 25 9.88 1.80 -4.75
N GLY A 26 9.15 0.86 -5.34
CA GLY A 26 8.87 0.76 -6.78
C GLY A 26 10.12 0.98 -7.66
N ALA A 27 10.25 2.09 -8.41
CA ALA A 27 11.43 2.36 -9.24
C ALA A 27 12.65 2.92 -8.48
N GLU A 28 12.52 3.20 -7.18
CA GLU A 28 13.60 3.67 -6.33
C GLU A 28 14.27 2.51 -5.60
N ILE A 29 15.60 2.42 -5.72
CA ILE A 29 16.38 1.38 -5.08
C ILE A 29 17.32 2.04 -4.08
N TYR A 30 17.31 1.58 -2.84
CA TYR A 30 18.24 2.02 -1.81
C TYR A 30 19.24 0.90 -1.51
N ILE A 31 20.52 1.23 -1.54
CA ILE A 31 21.63 0.31 -1.26
C ILE A 31 22.48 0.92 -0.17
N SER A 32 22.74 0.16 0.89
CA SER A 32 23.71 0.57 1.91
C SER A 32 25.09 -0.01 1.66
N ASP A 33 26.10 0.74 2.07
CA ASP A 33 27.51 0.44 1.93
C ASP A 33 28.21 0.52 3.29
N ASP A 34 29.20 -0.33 3.52
CA ASP A 34 30.02 -0.38 4.75
C ASP A 34 30.86 0.91 4.95
N GLY A 35 30.92 1.77 3.92
CA GLY A 35 31.52 3.11 3.91
C GLY A 35 30.66 4.23 4.53
N PRO A 36 30.06 4.00 5.71
CA PRO A 36 28.79 4.54 6.26
C PRO A 36 27.67 5.07 5.36
N ASP A 37 27.71 4.85 4.05
CA ASP A 37 26.84 5.55 3.12
C ASP A 37 25.61 4.74 2.73
N ILE A 38 24.51 5.45 2.47
CA ILE A 38 23.33 4.91 1.80
C ILE A 38 23.21 5.63 0.46
N TYR A 39 23.00 4.85 -0.60
CA TYR A 39 22.83 5.35 -1.95
C TYR A 39 21.41 5.09 -2.42
N ARG A 40 20.81 6.10 -3.02
CA ARG A 40 19.68 5.93 -3.93
C ARG A 40 20.24 5.58 -5.31
N VAL A 41 19.69 4.55 -5.94
CA VAL A 41 20.14 4.01 -7.22
C VAL A 41 18.95 4.01 -8.16
N ASN A 42 19.10 4.68 -9.31
CA ASN A 42 18.04 4.67 -10.30
C ASN A 42 18.04 3.37 -11.12
N THR A 43 17.02 3.20 -11.96
CA THR A 43 16.80 2.02 -12.80
C THR A 43 17.91 1.74 -13.83
N SER A 44 18.82 2.70 -14.04
CA SER A 44 20.00 2.57 -14.91
C SER A 44 21.29 2.29 -14.14
N GLY A 45 21.20 2.05 -12.82
CA GLY A 45 22.36 1.77 -11.96
C GLY A 45 23.16 3.01 -11.54
N VAL A 46 22.63 4.21 -11.74
CA VAL A 46 23.32 5.46 -11.37
C VAL A 46 23.12 5.75 -9.88
N LEU A 47 24.23 5.93 -9.17
CA LEU A 47 24.25 6.18 -7.73
C LEU A 47 24.05 7.67 -7.39
N THR A 48 23.23 7.94 -6.38
CA THR A 48 23.10 9.22 -5.68
C THR A 48 23.27 8.96 -4.19
N GLN A 49 24.37 9.40 -3.61
CA GLN A 49 24.61 9.28 -2.17
C GLN A 49 23.57 10.12 -1.41
N LEU A 50 22.96 9.53 -0.39
CA LEU A 50 22.05 10.27 0.48
C LEU A 50 22.82 11.28 1.31
N THR A 51 22.20 12.44 1.54
CA THR A 51 22.80 13.53 2.34
C THR A 51 21.94 13.83 3.56
N TRP A 52 22.55 14.05 4.71
CA TRP A 52 21.85 14.31 5.97
C TRP A 52 22.43 15.54 6.68
N SER A 53 21.64 16.12 7.59
CA SER A 53 22.10 17.19 8.48
C SER A 53 23.08 16.64 9.53
N SER A 54 23.89 17.51 10.15
CA SER A 54 24.97 17.11 11.07
C SER A 54 24.51 16.40 12.35
N SER A 55 23.20 16.24 12.59
CA SER A 55 22.61 15.58 13.76
C SER A 55 22.28 14.10 13.57
N VAL A 56 22.42 13.56 12.36
CA VAL A 56 22.26 12.13 12.08
C VAL A 56 23.64 11.50 11.87
N THR A 57 23.91 10.39 12.54
CA THR A 57 25.14 9.62 12.36
C THR A 57 24.76 8.16 12.14
N ILE A 58 24.93 7.73 10.89
CA ILE A 58 24.82 6.32 10.48
C ILE A 58 26.24 5.77 10.49
N ASN A 59 26.47 4.68 11.21
CA ASN A 59 27.82 4.14 11.40
C ASN A 59 28.09 2.98 10.45
N ASN A 60 27.16 2.04 10.36
CA ASN A 60 27.26 0.87 9.51
C ASN A 60 25.84 0.38 9.14
N PRO A 61 25.23 0.90 8.06
CA PRO A 61 23.86 0.56 7.68
C PRO A 61 23.78 -0.87 7.11
N ASN A 62 23.43 -1.86 7.93
CA ASN A 62 23.43 -3.27 7.53
C ASN A 62 22.13 -3.70 6.84
N GLY A 63 20.99 -3.31 7.41
CA GLY A 63 19.67 -3.67 6.88
C GLY A 63 18.90 -2.45 6.41
N LEU A 64 18.26 -2.55 5.25
CA LEU A 64 17.34 -1.53 4.74
C LEU A 64 15.96 -2.15 4.51
N ALA A 65 14.93 -1.33 4.71
CA ALA A 65 13.54 -1.59 4.30
C ALA A 65 12.83 -0.27 4.05
N VAL A 66 11.62 -0.31 3.49
CA VAL A 66 10.76 0.87 3.34
C VAL A 66 9.43 0.59 4.05
N ASP A 67 8.96 1.55 4.84
CA ASP A 67 7.64 1.44 5.48
C ASP A 67 6.51 1.77 4.51
N SER A 68 5.27 1.49 4.90
CA SER A 68 4.09 1.77 4.06
C SER A 68 3.88 3.25 3.73
N SER A 69 4.62 4.16 4.38
CA SER A 69 4.63 5.60 4.11
C SER A 69 5.80 6.03 3.22
N GLY A 70 6.55 5.09 2.62
CA GLY A 70 7.69 5.40 1.75
C GLY A 70 8.93 5.90 2.51
N ARG A 71 8.99 5.74 3.84
CA ARG A 71 10.16 6.16 4.63
C ARG A 71 11.16 5.02 4.70
N LEU A 72 12.43 5.37 4.56
CA LEU A 72 13.53 4.41 4.62
C LEU A 72 13.80 4.01 6.07
N LEU A 73 13.70 2.73 6.35
CA LEU A 73 14.11 2.11 7.60
C LEU A 73 15.55 1.62 7.47
N VAL A 74 16.36 1.88 8.50
CA VAL A 74 17.77 1.52 8.54
C VAL A 74 18.08 0.79 9.84
N ALA A 75 18.52 -0.45 9.74
CA ALA A 75 19.23 -1.14 10.82
C ALA A 75 20.70 -0.72 10.79
N ASP A 76 21.06 0.29 11.59
CA ASP A 76 22.44 0.72 11.76
C ASP A 76 23.11 -0.17 12.81
N ALA A 77 24.11 -0.94 12.39
CA ALA A 77 24.93 -1.78 13.25
C ALA A 77 25.70 -0.99 14.32
N GLY A 78 25.74 0.35 14.25
CA GLY A 78 26.11 1.23 15.36
C GLY A 78 25.16 1.20 16.56
N GLY A 79 24.05 0.46 16.46
CA GLY A 79 23.12 0.17 17.56
C GLY A 79 21.81 0.94 17.51
N THR A 80 21.44 1.47 16.35
CA THR A 80 20.24 2.31 16.17
C THR A 80 19.37 1.77 15.05
N ILE A 81 18.06 1.78 15.24
CA ILE A 81 17.09 1.66 14.13
C ILE A 81 16.64 3.05 13.76
N TRP A 82 16.91 3.49 12.53
CA TRP A 82 16.48 4.78 12.02
C TRP A 82 15.25 4.63 11.12
N ARG A 83 14.42 5.66 11.12
CA ARG A 83 13.39 5.89 10.12
C ARG A 83 13.60 7.27 9.52
N LEU A 84 13.83 7.29 8.21
CA LEU A 84 14.31 8.45 7.46
C LEU A 84 13.28 8.87 6.41
N THR A 85 12.99 10.15 6.35
CA THR A 85 12.26 10.76 5.24
C THR A 85 13.28 11.24 4.21
N VAL A 86 13.24 10.68 3.01
CA VAL A 86 14.17 11.00 1.92
C VAL A 86 13.41 11.70 0.81
N ASN A 87 13.86 12.88 0.38
CA ASN A 87 13.24 13.57 -0.74
C ASN A 87 13.74 13.04 -2.09
N ALA A 88 13.06 13.42 -3.18
CA ALA A 88 13.43 13.00 -4.54
C ALA A 88 14.85 13.41 -4.98
N GLY A 89 15.49 14.35 -4.29
CA GLY A 89 16.87 14.78 -4.53
C GLY A 89 17.92 13.98 -3.73
N GLY A 90 17.51 13.01 -2.91
CA GLY A 90 18.42 12.22 -2.06
C GLY A 90 18.82 12.93 -0.76
N SER A 91 18.14 14.01 -0.36
CA SER A 91 18.35 14.63 0.96
C SER A 91 17.41 14.00 1.98
N VAL A 92 17.97 13.62 3.13
CA VAL A 92 17.22 13.22 4.31
C VAL A 92 16.66 14.48 4.97
N THR A 93 15.34 14.64 4.95
CA THR A 93 14.61 15.81 5.50
C THR A 93 14.03 15.55 6.87
N GLY A 94 13.89 14.28 7.28
CA GLY A 94 13.45 13.86 8.60
C GLY A 94 14.17 12.60 9.04
N ALA A 95 14.49 12.48 10.32
CA ALA A 95 15.15 11.31 10.89
C ALA A 95 14.65 11.06 12.32
N THR A 96 14.12 9.87 12.55
CA THR A 96 13.65 9.41 13.86
C THR A 96 14.46 8.19 14.28
N ALA A 97 15.10 8.25 15.45
CA ALA A 97 15.67 7.07 16.08
C ALA A 97 14.52 6.27 16.70
N MET A 98 14.18 5.12 16.11
CA MET A 98 13.10 4.26 16.59
C MET A 98 13.57 3.38 17.76
N ALA A 99 14.81 2.93 17.71
CA ALA A 99 15.42 2.14 18.77
C ALA A 99 16.91 2.48 18.91
N THR A 100 17.45 2.41 20.13
CA THR A 100 18.85 2.78 20.43
C THR A 100 19.52 1.85 21.44
N GLY A 101 20.84 1.69 21.30
CA GLY A 101 21.68 0.90 22.22
C GLY A 101 21.62 -0.60 22.01
N PHE A 102 21.05 -1.08 20.90
CA PHE A 102 20.93 -2.51 20.61
C PHE A 102 22.24 -3.08 20.04
N PRO A 103 22.60 -4.35 20.32
CA PRO A 103 23.82 -4.95 19.79
C PRO A 103 23.73 -5.21 18.29
N THR A 104 24.45 -4.42 17.49
CA THR A 104 24.63 -4.61 16.03
C THR A 104 23.34 -5.02 15.30
N PRO A 105 22.33 -4.15 15.18
CA PRO A 105 21.14 -4.42 14.38
C PRO A 105 21.50 -4.79 12.93
N ASN A 106 20.89 -5.85 12.39
CA ASN A 106 21.26 -6.39 11.06
C ASN A 106 20.10 -6.42 10.05
N GLY A 107 18.89 -6.75 10.50
CA GLY A 107 17.70 -6.78 9.65
C GLY A 107 16.61 -5.85 10.19
N VAL A 108 15.90 -5.18 9.30
CA VAL A 108 14.71 -4.37 9.60
C VAL A 108 13.66 -4.62 8.52
N GLN A 109 12.38 -4.64 8.91
CA GLN A 109 11.25 -4.72 7.98
C GLN A 109 10.00 -4.08 8.58
N ALA A 110 9.19 -3.43 7.75
CA ALA A 110 7.87 -2.95 8.15
C ALA A 110 6.80 -4.04 7.94
N THR A 111 5.84 -4.13 8.85
CA THR A 111 4.64 -4.95 8.64
C THR A 111 3.56 -4.15 7.92
N SER A 112 2.57 -4.84 7.35
CA SER A 112 1.36 -4.19 6.80
C SER A 112 0.55 -3.44 7.85
N SER A 113 0.67 -3.81 9.14
CA SER A 113 0.04 -3.10 10.26
C SER A 113 0.77 -1.83 10.69
N GLY A 114 1.94 -1.53 10.10
CA GLY A 114 2.76 -0.37 10.43
C GLY A 114 3.77 -0.59 11.57
N ASP A 115 3.87 -1.81 12.10
CA ASP A 115 4.92 -2.15 13.06
C ASP A 115 6.28 -2.20 12.34
N VAL A 116 7.35 -1.85 13.06
CA VAL A 116 8.72 -2.03 12.57
C VAL A 116 9.38 -3.17 13.33
N LEU A 117 9.68 -4.24 12.59
CA LEU A 117 10.41 -5.39 13.07
C LEU A 117 11.90 -5.21 12.85
N PHE A 118 12.71 -5.62 13.81
CA PHE A 118 14.16 -5.70 13.62
C PHE A 118 14.79 -6.85 14.40
N VAL A 119 15.99 -7.25 13.99
CA VAL A 119 16.79 -8.30 14.64
C VAL A 119 18.14 -7.75 15.08
N ASP A 120 18.55 -8.10 16.29
CA ASP A 120 19.88 -7.81 16.85
C ASP A 120 20.84 -8.99 16.67
N ASN A 121 22.13 -8.76 16.87
CA ASN A 121 23.16 -9.79 16.73
C ASN A 121 23.10 -10.89 17.80
N ASP A 122 22.41 -10.64 18.92
CA ASP A 122 22.11 -11.69 19.90
C ASP A 122 21.01 -12.66 19.40
N GLY A 123 20.35 -12.32 18.30
CA GLY A 123 19.36 -13.15 17.63
C GLY A 123 17.95 -12.98 18.17
N PHE A 124 17.68 -11.87 18.84
CA PHE A 124 16.34 -11.51 19.26
C PHE A 124 15.64 -10.68 18.18
N VAL A 125 14.35 -10.95 18.01
CA VAL A 125 13.47 -10.18 17.14
C VAL A 125 12.63 -9.25 18.00
N TYR A 126 12.53 -8.00 17.59
CA TYR A 126 11.75 -6.97 18.27
C TYR A 126 10.68 -6.43 17.33
N SER A 127 9.54 -6.02 17.90
CA SER A 127 8.51 -5.23 17.21
C SER A 127 8.38 -3.86 17.88
N ILE A 128 8.41 -2.82 17.08
CA ILE A 128 8.12 -1.44 17.49
C ILE A 128 6.76 -1.09 16.91
N ALA A 129 5.74 -0.97 17.77
CA ALA A 129 4.41 -0.59 17.35
C ALA A 129 4.33 0.93 17.08
N PRO A 130 3.40 1.40 16.22
CA PRO A 130 3.18 2.84 16.03
C PRO A 130 2.83 3.60 17.32
N SER A 131 2.25 2.90 18.30
CA SER A 131 1.86 3.47 19.60
C SER A 131 2.99 3.52 20.64
N ASP A 132 4.15 2.95 20.33
CA ASP A 132 5.29 2.93 21.25
C ASP A 132 5.91 4.32 21.43
N THR A 133 6.36 4.61 22.65
CA THR A 133 7.16 5.81 22.91
C THR A 133 8.59 5.60 22.43
N LEU A 134 9.04 6.44 21.49
CA LEU A 134 10.37 6.32 20.86
C LEU A 134 11.41 7.25 21.52
N PRO A 135 12.71 6.88 21.50
CA PRO A 135 13.23 5.60 21.03
C PRO A 135 12.97 4.48 22.04
N ILE A 136 12.76 3.26 21.56
CA ILE A 136 12.93 2.06 22.39
C ILE A 136 14.41 1.96 22.79
N VAL A 137 14.69 1.70 24.06
CA VAL A 137 16.06 1.58 24.57
C VAL A 137 16.36 0.14 24.94
N HIS A 138 17.53 -0.36 24.53
CA HIS A 138 17.99 -1.70 24.90
C HIS A 138 17.95 -1.91 26.44
N PRO A 139 17.45 -3.07 26.93
CA PRO A 139 17.19 -4.31 26.19
C PRO A 139 15.81 -4.43 25.54
N GLY A 140 14.94 -3.42 25.62
CA GLY A 140 13.65 -3.42 24.90
C GLY A 140 12.76 -4.63 25.22
N ASN A 141 12.78 -5.14 26.46
CA ASN A 141 12.17 -6.44 26.80
C ASN A 141 10.67 -6.54 26.46
N SER A 142 9.92 -5.44 26.59
CA SER A 142 8.49 -5.40 26.23
C SER A 142 8.24 -5.49 24.72
N ASN A 143 9.24 -5.15 23.91
CA ASN A 143 9.19 -5.16 22.45
C ASN A 143 9.74 -6.46 21.87
N LYS A 144 10.33 -7.33 22.69
CA LYS A 144 10.95 -8.59 22.25
C LYS A 144 9.87 -9.64 21.96
N LEU A 145 9.84 -10.11 20.71
CA LEU A 145 9.06 -11.29 20.33
C LEU A 145 9.66 -12.54 21.01
N LEU A 146 8.82 -13.56 21.28
CA LEU A 146 9.26 -14.82 21.91
C LEU A 146 10.07 -14.62 23.20
N SER A 147 9.55 -13.79 24.11
CA SER A 147 10.26 -13.31 25.31
C SER A 147 11.04 -14.41 26.04
N GLY A 148 12.37 -14.40 25.91
CA GLY A 148 13.30 -15.32 26.60
C GLY A 148 14.06 -16.31 25.71
N SER A 149 13.75 -16.40 24.41
CA SER A 149 14.45 -17.28 23.47
C SER A 149 15.09 -16.49 22.33
N THR A 150 16.37 -16.73 22.08
CA THR A 150 17.03 -16.28 20.85
C THR A 150 16.54 -17.12 19.68
N VAL A 151 16.12 -16.48 18.60
CA VAL A 151 15.62 -17.17 17.40
C VAL A 151 16.77 -17.50 16.45
N ALA A 152 17.71 -16.57 16.33
CA ALA A 152 18.76 -16.59 15.32
C ALA A 152 20.07 -15.96 15.84
N ALA A 153 20.71 -16.58 16.83
CA ALA A 153 21.91 -16.01 17.46
C ALA A 153 23.06 -15.85 16.44
N GLY A 154 23.72 -14.70 16.44
CA GLY A 154 24.77 -14.37 15.46
C GLY A 154 24.22 -13.98 14.08
N ASN A 155 22.91 -13.68 13.98
CA ASN A 155 22.30 -13.19 12.76
C ASN A 155 23.08 -11.98 12.23
N GLN A 156 23.53 -12.07 10.99
CA GLN A 156 24.02 -10.96 10.15
C GLN A 156 23.25 -10.92 8.83
N GLY A 157 22.00 -11.38 8.83
CA GLY A 157 21.15 -11.49 7.64
C GLY A 157 19.88 -10.66 7.73
N HIS A 158 19.06 -10.77 6.70
CA HIS A 158 17.82 -10.01 6.57
C HIS A 158 16.66 -10.67 7.31
N ILE A 159 15.57 -9.91 7.44
CA ILE A 159 14.28 -10.36 7.95
C ILE A 159 13.26 -10.20 6.83
N ALA A 160 12.43 -11.22 6.61
CA ALA A 160 11.39 -11.20 5.58
C ALA A 160 10.02 -11.53 6.19
N ILE A 161 8.96 -11.06 5.57
CA ILE A 161 7.58 -11.31 5.99
C ILE A 161 6.81 -11.85 4.78
N ASP A 162 6.09 -12.96 4.95
CA ASP A 162 5.23 -13.49 3.89
C ASP A 162 3.89 -12.74 3.81
N GLY A 163 3.10 -13.01 2.76
CA GLY A 163 1.79 -12.37 2.55
C GLY A 163 0.75 -12.63 3.64
N THR A 164 1.02 -13.54 4.58
CA THR A 164 0.14 -13.84 5.73
C THR A 164 0.69 -13.31 7.06
N GLY A 165 1.81 -12.57 7.02
CA GLY A 165 2.44 -11.95 8.19
C GLY A 165 3.38 -12.86 8.97
N ASN A 166 3.76 -14.06 8.48
CA ASN A 166 4.78 -14.85 9.18
C ASN A 166 6.16 -14.22 8.95
N ILE A 167 6.97 -14.23 10.00
CA ILE A 167 8.29 -13.61 10.00
C ILE A 167 9.35 -14.68 9.76
N PHE A 168 10.30 -14.42 8.88
CA PHE A 168 11.41 -15.31 8.55
C PHE A 168 12.72 -14.62 8.86
N VAL A 169 13.56 -15.31 9.62
CA VAL A 169 14.89 -14.85 9.99
C VAL A 169 15.91 -15.95 9.72
N THR A 170 17.06 -15.58 9.20
CA THR A 170 18.21 -16.48 9.10
C THR A 170 19.03 -16.45 10.38
N ASP A 171 19.66 -17.57 10.74
CA ASP A 171 20.65 -17.64 11.81
C ASP A 171 22.09 -17.38 11.36
N PHE A 172 22.27 -16.90 10.12
CA PHE A 172 23.58 -16.69 9.52
C PHE A 172 24.43 -17.96 9.45
N SER A 173 23.76 -19.09 9.27
CA SER A 173 24.34 -20.42 9.12
C SER A 173 23.39 -21.25 8.25
N THR A 174 23.09 -22.46 8.68
CA THR A 174 22.29 -23.44 7.95
C THR A 174 20.78 -23.23 8.01
N ARG A 175 20.28 -22.34 8.87
CA ARG A 175 18.85 -22.30 9.23
C ARG A 175 18.13 -21.05 8.77
N ILE A 176 16.88 -21.27 8.39
CA ILE A 176 15.85 -20.23 8.29
C ILE A 176 14.73 -20.60 9.26
N VAL A 177 14.43 -19.67 10.17
CA VAL A 177 13.44 -19.83 11.23
C VAL A 177 12.21 -19.01 10.86
N ARG A 178 11.05 -19.66 10.89
CA ARG A 178 9.75 -19.00 10.78
C ARG A 178 9.21 -18.70 12.17
N ILE A 179 8.60 -17.53 12.33
CA ILE A 179 7.83 -17.10 13.50
C ILE A 179 6.40 -16.82 13.03
N ASN A 180 5.39 -17.24 13.79
CA ASN A 180 4.00 -16.94 13.46
C ASN A 180 3.71 -15.42 13.58
N PRO A 181 2.64 -14.90 12.96
CA PRO A 181 2.38 -13.46 12.93
C PRO A 181 2.19 -12.85 14.32
N ALA A 182 1.67 -13.64 15.27
CA ALA A 182 1.52 -13.23 16.66
C ALA A 182 2.85 -13.12 17.44
N GLY A 183 3.98 -13.54 16.87
CA GLY A 183 5.30 -13.47 17.54
C GLY A 183 5.44 -14.42 18.75
N THR A 184 4.66 -15.50 18.79
CA THR A 184 4.54 -16.39 19.96
C THR A 184 5.07 -17.81 19.75
N THR A 185 5.29 -18.24 18.51
CA THR A 185 5.84 -19.57 18.17
C THR A 185 6.86 -19.46 17.05
N SER A 186 7.98 -20.18 17.17
CA SER A 186 9.00 -20.30 16.13
C SER A 186 9.34 -21.75 15.80
N LYS A 187 9.67 -22.04 14.54
CA LYS A 187 10.18 -23.35 14.06
C LYS A 187 11.22 -23.15 12.96
N ASN A 188 12.21 -24.05 12.90
CA ASN A 188 13.08 -24.14 11.72
C ASN A 188 12.24 -24.64 10.55
N VAL A 189 12.22 -23.90 9.45
CA VAL A 189 11.57 -24.32 8.19
C VAL A 189 12.58 -24.77 7.16
N VAL A 190 13.82 -24.30 7.29
CA VAL A 190 15.00 -24.75 6.53
C VAL A 190 16.13 -25.02 7.51
N ASP A 191 16.84 -26.13 7.31
CA ASP A 191 18.04 -26.52 8.06
C ASP A 191 18.92 -27.41 7.18
N ILE A 192 19.83 -26.80 6.42
CA ILE A 192 20.63 -27.47 5.39
C ILE A 192 21.98 -27.91 5.97
N PRO A 193 22.34 -29.20 5.98
CA PRO A 193 23.66 -29.61 6.43
C PRO A 193 24.80 -29.01 5.58
N ASP A 194 25.88 -28.53 6.21
CA ASP A 194 27.08 -27.99 5.51
C ASP A 194 27.66 -28.93 4.45
N ALA A 195 27.49 -30.25 4.65
CA ALA A 195 27.97 -31.28 3.73
C ALA A 195 27.33 -31.25 2.33
N GLU A 196 26.25 -30.49 2.15
CA GLU A 196 25.61 -30.29 0.84
C GLU A 196 26.37 -29.27 -0.04
N CYS A 197 27.27 -28.46 0.53
CA CYS A 197 28.08 -27.50 -0.23
C CYS A 197 29.37 -28.14 -0.79
N ASP A 198 29.91 -27.57 -1.88
CA ASP A 198 31.16 -28.02 -2.49
C ASP A 198 32.35 -27.85 -1.53
N SER A 199 33.06 -28.95 -1.27
CA SER A 199 34.31 -29.03 -0.50
C SER A 199 35.47 -28.12 -0.97
N THR A 200 35.37 -27.53 -2.17
CA THR A 200 36.37 -26.59 -2.70
C THR A 200 36.15 -25.13 -2.30
N GLN A 201 35.02 -24.81 -1.67
CA GLN A 201 34.79 -23.50 -1.04
C GLN A 201 35.84 -23.26 0.05
N SER A 202 36.46 -22.07 0.05
CA SER A 202 37.65 -21.84 0.85
C SER A 202 37.40 -22.08 2.35
N ALA A 203 38.28 -22.87 2.96
CA ALA A 203 38.05 -23.67 4.16
C ALA A 203 37.85 -22.91 5.50
N ASN A 204 37.35 -21.67 5.52
CA ASN A 204 37.10 -20.91 6.75
C ASN A 204 35.76 -20.15 6.82
N ASP A 205 34.95 -20.11 5.75
CA ASP A 205 33.64 -19.45 5.77
C ASP A 205 32.51 -20.49 5.76
N ILE A 206 31.66 -20.48 6.79
CA ILE A 206 30.49 -21.35 6.89
C ILE A 206 29.47 -20.86 5.85
N PRO A 207 28.88 -21.74 5.02
CA PRO A 207 27.75 -21.38 4.17
C PRO A 207 26.63 -20.76 5.02
N SER A 208 26.18 -19.56 4.66
CA SER A 208 25.22 -18.80 5.48
C SER A 208 24.10 -18.24 4.63
N PHE A 209 22.85 -18.54 4.98
CA PHE A 209 21.74 -17.78 4.43
C PHE A 209 21.87 -16.34 4.92
N ARG A 210 21.68 -15.37 4.02
CA ARG A 210 21.84 -13.94 4.33
C ARG A 210 20.61 -13.15 3.93
N GLY A 211 20.42 -12.92 2.64
CA GLY A 211 19.26 -12.20 2.12
C GLY A 211 18.05 -13.09 1.99
N LEU A 212 16.90 -12.59 2.43
CA LEU A 212 15.60 -13.23 2.34
C LEU A 212 14.58 -12.27 1.71
N THR A 213 13.77 -12.75 0.78
CA THR A 213 12.59 -12.04 0.27
C THR A 213 11.55 -13.05 -0.20
N PHE A 214 10.30 -12.62 -0.35
CA PHE A 214 9.24 -13.45 -0.94
C PHE A 214 8.96 -13.04 -2.38
N SER A 215 8.72 -14.02 -3.24
CA SER A 215 8.15 -13.80 -4.56
C SER A 215 6.66 -13.42 -4.45
N PRO A 216 6.07 -12.84 -5.51
CA PRO A 216 4.63 -12.59 -5.56
C PRO A 216 3.77 -13.84 -5.36
N ASP A 217 4.29 -15.01 -5.73
CA ASP A 217 3.61 -16.30 -5.59
C ASP A 217 3.75 -16.90 -4.17
N GLY A 218 4.48 -16.22 -3.27
CA GLY A 218 4.69 -16.65 -1.88
C GLY A 218 5.89 -17.57 -1.66
N ASP A 219 6.72 -17.78 -2.67
CA ASP A 219 7.95 -18.57 -2.53
C ASP A 219 9.06 -17.77 -1.84
N LEU A 220 9.84 -18.42 -0.97
CA LEU A 220 10.96 -17.77 -0.29
C LEU A 220 12.20 -17.83 -1.18
N VAL A 221 12.73 -16.65 -1.53
CA VAL A 221 14.03 -16.49 -2.18
C VAL A 221 15.07 -16.23 -1.10
N ALA A 222 16.12 -17.05 -1.09
CA ALA A 222 17.24 -16.94 -0.16
C ALA A 222 18.57 -16.83 -0.91
N THR A 223 19.50 -16.05 -0.37
CA THR A 223 20.82 -15.78 -0.97
C THR A 223 21.96 -16.08 0.00
N GLY A 224 23.18 -16.21 -0.52
CA GLY A 224 24.43 -16.28 0.26
C GLY A 224 24.86 -17.68 0.70
N TYR A 225 24.04 -18.71 0.42
CA TYR A 225 24.36 -20.10 0.77
C TYR A 225 25.05 -20.81 -0.40
N CYS A 226 26.03 -21.69 -0.14
CA CYS A 226 26.90 -22.40 -1.10
C CYS A 226 27.24 -21.62 -2.41
N LEU A 227 28.47 -21.09 -2.57
CA LEU A 227 28.90 -20.31 -3.76
C LEU A 227 28.04 -19.06 -3.99
N ASP A 228 27.48 -18.47 -2.93
CA ASP A 228 26.60 -17.30 -3.04
C ASP A 228 25.41 -17.51 -3.99
N ASN A 229 24.89 -18.74 -4.05
CA ASN A 229 23.75 -19.07 -4.89
C ASN A 229 22.46 -18.42 -4.40
N ILE A 230 21.54 -18.27 -5.34
CA ILE A 230 20.15 -17.89 -5.10
C ILE A 230 19.31 -19.17 -5.14
N TYR A 231 18.61 -19.44 -4.05
CA TYR A 231 17.71 -20.58 -3.90
C TYR A 231 16.27 -20.12 -3.76
N ILE A 232 15.34 -20.89 -4.33
CA ILE A 232 13.89 -20.67 -4.18
C ILE A 232 13.31 -21.87 -3.44
N PHE A 233 12.71 -21.61 -2.29
CA PHE A 233 11.97 -22.59 -1.51
C PHE A 233 10.47 -22.37 -1.71
N ALA A 234 9.80 -23.38 -2.26
CA ALA A 234 8.37 -23.28 -2.56
C ALA A 234 7.52 -23.06 -1.30
N GLU A 235 6.49 -22.20 -1.38
CA GLU A 235 5.55 -21.92 -0.29
C GLU A 235 5.02 -23.22 0.33
N SER A 236 4.56 -24.14 -0.52
CA SER A 236 3.99 -25.41 -0.08
C SER A 236 4.97 -26.26 0.73
N ALA A 237 6.27 -26.19 0.42
CA ALA A 237 7.31 -26.90 1.15
C ALA A 237 7.57 -26.24 2.52
N LEU A 238 7.58 -24.91 2.59
CA LEU A 238 7.72 -24.15 3.84
C LEU A 238 6.52 -24.38 4.76
N THR A 239 5.32 -24.40 4.21
CA THR A 239 4.08 -24.70 4.94
C THR A 239 4.06 -26.15 5.42
N ASN A 240 4.51 -27.11 4.61
CA ASN A 240 4.67 -28.50 5.05
C ASN A 240 5.72 -28.61 6.18
N ALA A 241 6.87 -27.94 6.06
CA ALA A 241 7.90 -27.94 7.10
C ALA A 241 7.38 -27.37 8.43
N TRP A 242 6.64 -26.27 8.37
CA TRP A 242 6.00 -25.65 9.52
C TRP A 242 4.97 -26.57 10.18
N THR A 243 4.06 -27.15 9.40
CA THR A 243 2.94 -27.97 9.92
C THR A 243 3.44 -29.30 10.49
N THR A 244 4.40 -29.94 9.84
CA THR A 244 4.98 -31.22 10.29
C THR A 244 6.13 -31.06 11.28
N ASN A 245 6.60 -29.83 11.51
CA ASN A 245 7.79 -29.54 12.32
C ASN A 245 9.03 -30.32 11.83
N THR A 246 9.16 -30.44 10.51
CA THR A 246 10.28 -31.12 9.84
C THR A 246 10.88 -30.16 8.82
N PRO A 247 12.07 -29.57 9.10
CA PRO A 247 12.66 -28.58 8.20
C PRO A 247 13.05 -29.18 6.85
N ILE A 248 13.08 -28.34 5.82
CA ILE A 248 13.70 -28.68 4.54
C ILE A 248 15.21 -28.87 4.79
N SER A 249 15.73 -30.05 4.48
CA SER A 249 17.11 -30.44 4.78
C SER A 249 17.99 -30.71 3.56
N THR A 250 17.49 -30.39 2.37
CA THR A 250 18.18 -30.55 1.09
C THR A 250 18.02 -29.29 0.27
N LEU A 251 19.07 -28.84 -0.40
CA LEU A 251 18.99 -27.66 -1.24
C LEU A 251 18.18 -27.93 -2.51
N PRO A 252 17.32 -26.99 -2.93
CA PRO A 252 16.79 -27.01 -4.29
C PRO A 252 17.91 -26.75 -5.30
N THR A 253 17.66 -27.04 -6.58
CA THR A 253 18.57 -26.60 -7.65
C THR A 253 18.75 -25.08 -7.55
N PRO A 254 19.99 -24.55 -7.59
CA PRO A 254 20.21 -23.12 -7.63
C PRO A 254 19.40 -22.47 -8.76
N PHE A 255 18.65 -21.43 -8.44
CA PHE A 255 17.92 -20.64 -9.42
C PHE A 255 18.90 -19.79 -10.25
N ALA A 256 19.86 -19.17 -9.57
CA ALA A 256 20.93 -18.42 -10.19
C ALA A 256 22.22 -18.57 -9.38
N GLN A 257 23.36 -18.54 -10.06
CA GLN A 257 24.68 -18.63 -9.45
C GLN A 257 25.46 -17.36 -9.71
N ASN A 258 25.95 -16.70 -8.67
CA ASN A 258 26.85 -15.56 -8.82
C ASN A 258 28.19 -16.06 -9.42
N PRO A 259 28.55 -15.72 -10.68
CA PRO A 259 29.75 -16.26 -11.33
C PRO A 259 31.08 -15.67 -10.80
N ALA A 260 31.01 -14.74 -9.84
CA ALA A 260 32.16 -14.11 -9.19
C ALA A 260 31.86 -13.84 -7.70
N GLY A 261 31.31 -14.86 -7.02
CA GLY A 261 30.89 -14.78 -5.62
C GLY A 261 31.99 -14.28 -4.70
N ALA A 262 31.58 -13.56 -3.65
CA ALA A 262 32.46 -13.15 -2.58
C ALA A 262 33.05 -14.37 -1.85
N LEU A 263 32.31 -15.49 -1.80
CA LEU A 263 32.81 -16.79 -1.31
C LEU A 263 33.77 -17.51 -2.28
N ASP A 264 33.86 -17.07 -3.54
CA ASP A 264 34.84 -17.57 -4.52
C ASP A 264 36.20 -16.84 -4.40
N ALA A 265 36.27 -15.76 -3.62
CA ALA A 265 37.47 -15.00 -3.29
C ALA A 265 37.71 -14.99 -1.77
N PRO A 266 38.94 -15.10 -1.27
CA PRO A 266 39.17 -15.04 0.18
C PRO A 266 38.80 -13.64 0.72
N TYR A 267 38.11 -13.60 1.87
CA TYR A 267 37.80 -12.42 2.70
C TYR A 267 36.58 -11.56 2.31
N PHE A 268 35.73 -11.97 1.38
CA PHE A 268 34.49 -11.24 1.09
C PHE A 268 33.26 -12.01 1.56
N ASN A 269 32.30 -11.29 2.13
CA ASN A 269 31.02 -11.82 2.55
C ASN A 269 30.05 -11.91 1.35
N GLY A 270 29.29 -13.02 1.27
CA GLY A 270 28.23 -13.25 0.28
C GLY A 270 27.12 -12.17 0.24
N PRO A 271 26.24 -12.18 -0.78
CA PRO A 271 25.20 -11.18 -0.96
C PRO A 271 24.26 -11.11 0.25
N PHE A 272 24.09 -9.91 0.83
CA PHE A 272 23.27 -9.66 2.02
C PHE A 272 21.82 -9.31 1.70
N GLY A 273 21.58 -8.36 0.78
CA GLY A 273 20.25 -7.90 0.41
C GLY A 273 19.74 -8.54 -0.88
N VAL A 274 18.48 -8.98 -0.89
CA VAL A 274 17.74 -9.42 -2.09
C VAL A 274 16.34 -8.82 -2.04
N GLN A 275 15.87 -8.31 -3.17
CA GLN A 275 14.54 -7.74 -3.31
C GLN A 275 14.01 -8.02 -4.71
N PHE A 276 12.70 -8.22 -4.81
CA PHE A 276 12.03 -8.17 -6.10
C PHE A 276 11.90 -6.71 -6.51
N TRP A 277 12.28 -6.44 -7.75
CA TRP A 277 12.15 -5.13 -8.35
C TRP A 277 11.46 -5.30 -9.70
N ASP A 278 10.24 -4.81 -9.79
CA ASP A 278 9.53 -4.70 -11.05
C ASP A 278 9.77 -3.28 -11.59
N ALA A 279 10.52 -3.18 -12.69
CA ALA A 279 10.81 -1.89 -13.33
C ALA A 279 9.56 -1.28 -14.00
N ASP A 280 8.50 -2.08 -14.20
CA ASP A 280 7.20 -1.66 -14.70
C ASP A 280 6.23 -1.31 -13.55
N VAL A 281 6.60 -1.60 -12.29
CA VAL A 281 5.95 -1.03 -11.11
C VAL A 281 6.59 0.34 -10.85
N PRO A 282 5.86 1.45 -11.08
CA PRO A 282 6.36 2.77 -10.71
C PRO A 282 6.71 2.78 -9.21
N PRO A 283 7.55 3.72 -8.72
CA PRO A 283 7.84 3.92 -7.29
C PRO A 283 6.61 3.65 -6.44
N VAL A 284 6.75 3.15 -5.20
CA VAL A 284 5.73 3.46 -4.18
C VAL A 284 5.90 4.94 -3.87
N SER A 285 5.66 5.78 -4.90
CA SER A 285 5.36 7.18 -4.77
C SER A 285 4.16 7.22 -3.86
N VAL A 286 4.34 7.41 -2.56
CA VAL A 286 3.36 7.94 -1.57
C VAL A 286 1.89 7.45 -1.65
N ASN A 287 1.56 6.45 -2.45
CA ASN A 287 0.21 6.22 -2.95
C ASN A 287 -0.52 5.23 -2.05
N ALA A 288 -0.17 5.20 -0.77
CA ALA A 288 -1.12 4.84 0.24
C ALA A 288 -1.66 6.18 0.71
N CYS A 289 -2.93 6.43 0.41
CA CYS A 289 -3.72 7.55 0.89
C CYS A 289 -3.78 7.56 2.43
N LEU A 290 -2.64 7.75 3.08
CA LEU A 290 -2.45 7.72 4.51
C LEU A 290 -2.30 9.16 4.94
N PRO A 291 -3.20 9.68 5.78
CA PRO A 291 -2.90 10.94 6.43
C PRO A 291 -1.60 10.75 7.23
N PRO A 292 -0.76 11.79 7.35
CA PRO A 292 0.43 11.74 8.17
C PRO A 292 0.07 11.36 9.60
N ASP A 293 1.03 10.80 10.32
CA ASP A 293 0.88 10.50 11.74
C ASP A 293 0.42 11.75 12.50
N GLU A 294 -0.83 11.74 12.99
CA GLU A 294 -1.44 12.88 13.69
C GLU A 294 -0.70 13.24 14.99
N THR A 295 0.22 12.40 15.45
CA THR A 295 1.10 12.67 16.60
C THR A 295 2.45 13.29 16.22
N ALA A 296 2.83 13.22 14.94
CA ALA A 296 4.10 13.72 14.42
C ALA A 296 4.00 15.11 13.78
N PHE A 297 2.79 15.57 13.46
CA PHE A 297 2.55 16.84 12.76
C PHE A 297 1.59 17.75 13.51
N ASN A 298 1.70 19.06 13.29
CA ASN A 298 0.73 19.97 13.89
C ASN A 298 -0.61 19.83 13.16
N THR A 299 -1.70 20.02 13.92
CA THR A 299 -3.05 20.02 13.38
C THR A 299 -3.63 21.43 13.42
N VAL A 300 -4.15 21.88 12.28
CA VAL A 300 -4.97 23.08 12.14
C VAL A 300 -6.43 22.66 12.01
N TYR A 301 -7.32 23.33 12.73
CA TYR A 301 -8.74 23.02 12.76
C TYR A 301 -9.55 24.03 11.97
N VAL A 302 -10.52 23.54 11.21
CA VAL A 302 -11.49 24.31 10.43
C VAL A 302 -12.91 23.88 10.81
N ASP A 303 -13.78 24.84 11.13
CA ASP A 303 -15.18 24.62 11.46
C ASP A 303 -16.03 25.82 11.00
N ALA A 304 -16.84 25.62 9.95
CA ALA A 304 -17.74 26.64 9.41
C ALA A 304 -18.74 27.22 10.42
N SER A 305 -18.98 26.56 11.54
CA SER A 305 -19.86 27.05 12.59
C SER A 305 -19.19 28.05 13.54
N ASN A 306 -17.85 28.16 13.50
CA ASN A 306 -17.15 29.13 14.33
C ASN A 306 -17.50 30.56 13.91
N SER A 307 -17.78 31.39 14.91
CA SER A 307 -18.07 32.82 14.76
C SER A 307 -17.29 33.69 15.74
N GLY A 308 -16.35 33.07 16.47
CA GLY A 308 -15.53 33.69 17.50
C GLY A 308 -14.17 34.16 16.97
N ALA A 309 -13.19 34.21 17.87
CA ALA A 309 -11.79 34.40 17.46
C ALA A 309 -11.28 33.15 16.73
N GLU A 310 -10.29 33.35 15.86
CA GLU A 310 -9.76 32.32 14.98
C GLU A 310 -8.24 32.32 15.04
N ASP A 311 -7.66 31.20 15.43
CA ASP A 311 -6.22 30.95 15.44
C ASP A 311 -5.85 29.56 14.89
N GLY A 312 -6.85 28.77 14.48
CA GLY A 312 -6.65 27.43 13.94
C GLY A 312 -6.48 26.34 14.99
N SER A 313 -6.58 26.66 16.29
CA SER A 313 -6.62 25.67 17.37
C SER A 313 -8.00 25.01 17.48
N VAL A 314 -8.09 23.89 18.20
CA VAL A 314 -9.37 23.21 18.47
C VAL A 314 -10.40 24.09 19.18
N GLY A 315 -9.96 25.08 19.97
CA GLY A 315 -10.83 26.00 20.70
C GLY A 315 -11.18 27.28 19.94
N SER A 316 -10.50 27.56 18.82
CA SER A 316 -10.70 28.73 17.97
C SER A 316 -10.36 28.38 16.52
N PRO A 317 -11.08 27.41 15.92
CA PRO A 317 -10.79 26.91 14.58
C PRO A 317 -11.05 28.00 13.53
N TRP A 318 -10.41 27.91 12.37
CA TRP A 318 -10.74 28.79 11.25
C TRP A 318 -12.16 28.51 10.74
N ASN A 319 -12.88 29.52 10.27
CA ASN A 319 -14.23 29.32 9.76
C ASN A 319 -14.27 28.91 8.26
N THR A 320 -13.17 29.11 7.52
CA THR A 320 -13.02 28.67 6.13
C THR A 320 -11.85 27.71 5.92
N ILE A 321 -11.94 26.88 4.89
CA ILE A 321 -10.85 25.96 4.51
C ILE A 321 -9.64 26.77 4.01
N GLN A 322 -9.87 27.86 3.27
CA GLN A 322 -8.78 28.72 2.80
C GLN A 322 -8.00 29.36 3.95
N GLU A 323 -8.64 29.76 5.05
CA GLU A 323 -7.95 30.24 6.25
C GLU A 323 -7.13 29.14 6.92
N GLY A 324 -7.66 27.91 6.99
CA GLY A 324 -6.91 26.73 7.44
C GLY A 324 -5.61 26.54 6.66
N ILE A 325 -5.67 26.60 5.33
CA ILE A 325 -4.49 26.51 4.45
C ILE A 325 -3.53 27.69 4.69
N ASN A 326 -4.06 28.90 4.85
CA ASN A 326 -3.24 30.09 5.09
C ASN A 326 -2.51 30.03 6.44
N GLY A 327 -3.14 29.44 7.46
CA GLY A 327 -2.57 29.22 8.79
C GLY A 327 -1.63 28.02 8.90
N ALA A 328 -1.78 27.01 8.03
CA ALA A 328 -0.99 25.78 8.06
C ALA A 328 0.46 25.96 7.57
N SER A 329 1.37 25.17 8.11
CA SER A 329 2.76 25.00 7.64
C SER A 329 2.90 23.70 6.85
N PRO A 330 3.94 23.56 6.00
CA PRO A 330 4.28 22.27 5.39
C PRO A 330 4.39 21.14 6.43
N GLY A 331 3.77 20.00 6.14
CA GLY A 331 3.57 18.83 6.99
C GLY A 331 2.26 18.85 7.79
N ASP A 332 1.58 19.98 7.92
CA ASP A 332 0.41 20.09 8.81
C ASP A 332 -0.82 19.36 8.27
N ILE A 333 -1.63 18.87 9.21
CA ILE A 333 -2.95 18.28 8.95
C ILE A 333 -4.02 19.33 9.16
N ILE A 334 -4.83 19.57 8.14
CA ILE A 334 -5.97 20.48 8.19
C ILE A 334 -7.23 19.64 8.42
N LYS A 335 -7.70 19.61 9.66
CA LYS A 335 -8.89 18.90 10.10
C LYS A 335 -10.13 19.75 9.87
N ILE A 336 -11.01 19.29 8.97
CA ILE A 336 -12.20 20.01 8.54
C ILE A 336 -13.43 19.36 9.17
N ALA A 337 -14.09 20.09 10.06
CA ALA A 337 -15.30 19.64 10.71
C ALA A 337 -16.47 19.55 9.72
N SER A 338 -17.45 18.70 10.02
CA SER A 338 -18.72 18.66 9.28
C SER A 338 -19.32 20.05 9.10
N GLY A 339 -19.88 20.32 7.93
CA GLY A 339 -20.43 21.63 7.63
C GLY A 339 -20.54 21.87 6.14
N SER A 340 -21.16 22.99 5.79
CA SER A 340 -21.22 23.47 4.41
C SER A 340 -20.23 24.60 4.25
N TYR A 341 -19.25 24.40 3.38
CA TYR A 341 -18.24 25.38 3.00
C TYR A 341 -18.56 25.82 1.57
N THR A 342 -18.87 27.10 1.38
CA THR A 342 -19.11 27.66 0.04
C THR A 342 -18.00 28.63 -0.29
N GLU A 343 -16.95 28.13 -0.93
CA GLU A 343 -15.74 28.87 -1.23
C GLU A 343 -15.01 28.25 -2.43
N ASN A 344 -13.98 28.95 -2.92
CA ASN A 344 -13.06 28.43 -3.94
C ASN A 344 -11.67 28.40 -3.30
N VAL A 345 -11.18 27.19 -3.02
CA VAL A 345 -9.97 26.93 -2.25
C VAL A 345 -8.76 26.88 -3.17
N ASN A 346 -7.66 27.51 -2.78
CA ASN A 346 -6.37 27.42 -3.45
C ASN A 346 -5.30 26.86 -2.50
N ILE A 347 -4.86 25.63 -2.77
CA ILE A 347 -3.82 24.94 -1.98
C ILE A 347 -2.46 25.41 -2.48
N SER A 348 -2.00 26.54 -1.96
CA SER A 348 -0.78 27.23 -2.43
C SER A 348 0.51 26.79 -1.74
N LYS A 349 0.43 25.90 -0.75
CA LYS A 349 1.58 25.37 0.00
C LYS A 349 1.68 23.87 -0.21
N SER A 350 2.91 23.40 -0.39
CA SER A 350 3.22 21.97 -0.51
C SER A 350 3.20 21.31 0.87
N ASP A 351 3.08 19.98 0.87
CA ASP A 351 3.06 19.13 2.07
C ASP A 351 1.88 19.50 2.99
N LEU A 352 0.66 19.35 2.49
CA LEU A 352 -0.57 19.64 3.26
C LEU A 352 -1.56 18.50 3.16
N HIS A 353 -2.21 18.18 4.28
CA HIS A 353 -3.11 17.03 4.36
C HIS A 353 -4.48 17.46 4.87
N LEU A 354 -5.46 17.54 3.96
CA LEU A 354 -6.82 17.97 4.24
C LEU A 354 -7.68 16.74 4.54
N LYS A 355 -8.36 16.74 5.69
CA LYS A 355 -9.12 15.58 6.16
C LYS A 355 -10.43 15.99 6.81
N GLY A 356 -11.56 15.47 6.32
CA GLY A 356 -12.85 15.53 7.00
C GLY A 356 -12.87 14.66 8.27
N THR A 357 -13.50 15.14 9.35
CA THR A 357 -13.30 14.54 10.69
C THR A 357 -14.50 13.83 11.32
N THR A 358 -15.62 13.64 10.61
CA THR A 358 -16.86 13.12 11.24
C THR A 358 -17.69 12.22 10.33
N ALA A 359 -18.04 11.05 10.85
CA ALA A 359 -18.89 10.03 10.18
C ALA A 359 -20.38 10.44 10.04
N ALA A 360 -20.94 11.13 11.04
CA ALA A 360 -22.38 11.38 11.07
C ALA A 360 -22.85 12.55 10.19
N ALA A 361 -21.93 13.44 9.81
CA ALA A 361 -22.19 14.61 8.98
C ALA A 361 -20.91 14.95 8.22
N GLN A 362 -21.04 15.17 6.92
CA GLN A 362 -19.90 15.30 6.02
C GLN A 362 -19.47 16.76 5.90
N ALA A 363 -18.17 17.01 5.68
CA ALA A 363 -17.69 18.32 5.26
C ALA A 363 -17.94 18.46 3.76
N VAL A 364 -18.80 19.41 3.39
CA VAL A 364 -19.25 19.63 2.02
C VAL A 364 -18.66 20.92 1.49
N LEU A 365 -17.76 20.83 0.52
CA LEU A 365 -17.28 21.98 -0.23
C LEU A 365 -18.12 22.18 -1.49
N THR A 366 -18.82 23.30 -1.53
CA THR A 366 -19.59 23.76 -2.69
C THR A 366 -18.81 24.86 -3.39
N ALA A 367 -18.49 24.68 -4.67
CA ALA A 367 -17.79 25.71 -5.43
C ALA A 367 -18.62 27.01 -5.50
N ALA A 368 -17.96 28.13 -5.25
CA ALA A 368 -18.59 29.44 -5.28
C ALA A 368 -18.58 29.98 -6.71
N GLY A 369 -19.64 29.66 -7.47
CA GLY A 369 -19.85 30.13 -8.85
C GLY A 369 -19.29 29.17 -9.90
N ALA A 370 -19.10 29.68 -11.12
CA ALA A 370 -18.72 28.90 -12.30
C ALA A 370 -17.21 28.60 -12.39
N VAL A 371 -16.61 28.12 -11.30
CA VAL A 371 -15.17 27.82 -11.18
C VAL A 371 -14.96 26.53 -10.37
N SER A 372 -13.72 26.05 -10.30
CA SER A 372 -13.39 24.86 -9.50
C SER A 372 -13.52 25.11 -7.99
N GLY A 373 -13.98 24.09 -7.26
CA GLY A 373 -14.08 24.15 -5.80
C GLY A 373 -12.70 24.21 -5.13
N VAL A 374 -11.76 23.37 -5.57
CA VAL A 374 -10.35 23.39 -5.14
C VAL A 374 -9.44 23.55 -6.34
N THR A 375 -8.42 24.38 -6.22
CA THR A 375 -7.30 24.52 -7.14
C THR A 375 -6.00 24.10 -6.47
N ILE A 376 -5.29 23.17 -7.09
CA ILE A 376 -3.91 22.82 -6.78
C ILE A 376 -3.03 23.39 -7.91
N PRO A 377 -2.28 24.48 -7.66
CA PRO A 377 -1.37 25.08 -8.64
C PRO A 377 -0.24 24.12 -9.04
N ALA A 378 0.42 24.38 -10.16
CA ALA A 378 1.56 23.59 -10.67
C ALA A 378 2.84 23.64 -9.81
N THR A 379 2.85 24.43 -8.74
CA THR A 379 3.97 24.63 -7.82
C THR A 379 3.77 23.96 -6.46
N THR A 380 2.66 23.24 -6.28
CA THR A 380 2.27 22.63 -5.00
C THR A 380 2.41 21.12 -5.04
N ASP A 381 3.32 20.54 -4.26
CA ASP A 381 3.55 19.10 -4.23
C ASP A 381 3.14 18.52 -2.87
N ILE A 382 2.94 17.20 -2.80
CA ILE A 382 2.59 16.46 -1.57
C ILE A 382 1.30 17.01 -0.96
N VAL A 383 0.16 16.64 -1.53
CA VAL A 383 -1.15 17.04 -1.03
C VAL A 383 -2.05 15.83 -0.94
N THR A 384 -2.58 15.56 0.24
CA THR A 384 -3.57 14.52 0.47
C THR A 384 -4.92 15.18 0.77
N ILE A 385 -5.98 14.78 0.08
CA ILE A 385 -7.35 15.29 0.29
C ILE A 385 -8.28 14.10 0.53
N GLN A 386 -8.91 14.08 1.72
CA GLN A 386 -9.69 12.93 2.18
C GLN A 386 -10.96 13.28 2.93
N ASN A 387 -11.97 12.41 2.79
CA ASN A 387 -13.20 12.41 3.57
C ASN A 387 -14.02 13.70 3.39
N LEU A 388 -14.01 14.25 2.17
CA LEU A 388 -14.76 15.46 1.80
C LEU A 388 -15.74 15.16 0.67
N ARG A 389 -16.83 15.94 0.64
CA ARG A 389 -17.75 15.97 -0.50
C ARG A 389 -17.58 17.25 -1.31
N PHE A 390 -17.43 17.11 -2.62
CA PHE A 390 -17.27 18.23 -3.56
C PHE A 390 -18.47 18.33 -4.50
N THR A 391 -19.04 19.54 -4.62
CA THR A 391 -20.22 19.77 -5.46
C THR A 391 -20.28 21.18 -6.06
N GLY A 392 -21.06 21.36 -7.13
CA GLY A 392 -21.42 22.67 -7.66
C GLY A 392 -20.39 23.34 -8.56
N ALA A 393 -19.24 22.71 -8.83
CA ALA A 393 -18.27 23.26 -9.78
C ALA A 393 -18.76 23.03 -11.22
N ASP A 394 -19.41 24.02 -11.83
CA ASP A 394 -19.96 23.93 -13.18
C ASP A 394 -19.79 25.25 -13.94
N ASN A 395 -19.08 25.22 -15.07
CA ASN A 395 -18.92 26.40 -15.93
C ASN A 395 -19.82 26.38 -17.17
N ASN A 396 -20.74 25.43 -17.32
CA ASN A 396 -21.53 25.13 -18.53
C ASN A 396 -20.69 24.65 -19.72
N ASP A 397 -19.74 23.73 -19.48
CA ASP A 397 -18.88 23.11 -20.50
C ASP A 397 -17.99 24.09 -21.30
N VAL A 398 -17.79 25.32 -20.80
CA VAL A 398 -16.85 26.33 -21.29
C VAL A 398 -15.63 26.43 -20.38
N GLY A 399 -14.84 25.36 -20.32
CA GLY A 399 -13.58 25.32 -19.60
C GLY A 399 -13.20 23.91 -19.18
N PHE A 400 -12.16 23.82 -18.36
CA PHE A 400 -11.86 22.62 -17.58
C PHE A 400 -11.97 23.05 -16.12
N VAL A 401 -13.10 22.80 -15.48
CA VAL A 401 -13.26 22.97 -14.02
C VAL A 401 -13.71 21.66 -13.41
N GLY A 402 -13.56 21.55 -12.09
CA GLY A 402 -14.09 20.41 -11.36
C GLY A 402 -14.20 20.67 -9.88
N GLY A 403 -14.71 19.68 -9.14
CA GLY A 403 -14.66 19.69 -7.68
C GLY A 403 -13.23 19.98 -7.22
N ILE A 404 -12.25 19.33 -7.85
CA ILE A 404 -10.82 19.63 -7.73
C ILE A 404 -10.21 19.79 -9.13
N ILE A 405 -9.46 20.88 -9.33
CA ILE A 405 -8.56 21.04 -10.47
C ILE A 405 -7.10 21.01 -10.03
N ILE A 406 -6.28 20.26 -10.77
CA ILE A 406 -4.85 20.10 -10.53
C ILE A 406 -4.12 20.57 -11.78
N TYR A 407 -3.41 21.69 -11.66
CA TYR A 407 -2.48 22.12 -12.69
C TYR A 407 -1.13 21.51 -12.40
N GLY A 408 -0.46 20.96 -13.41
CA GLY A 408 0.90 20.46 -13.30
C GLY A 408 1.81 20.94 -14.43
N SER A 409 3.10 20.67 -14.24
CA SER A 409 4.17 20.89 -15.21
C SER A 409 5.03 19.65 -15.48
N SER A 410 4.88 18.59 -14.68
CA SER A 410 5.61 17.30 -14.75
C SER A 410 4.88 16.19 -13.96
N ASP A 411 5.28 14.94 -14.16
CA ASP A 411 4.80 13.77 -13.41
C ASP A 411 5.38 13.71 -11.96
N GLY A 412 4.72 12.95 -11.07
CA GLY A 412 5.28 12.57 -9.76
C GLY A 412 5.20 13.62 -8.65
N ARG A 413 4.04 14.24 -8.43
CA ARG A 413 3.86 15.36 -7.47
C ARG A 413 3.32 14.99 -6.10
N GLY A 414 3.03 13.71 -5.85
CA GLY A 414 2.44 13.25 -4.58
C GLY A 414 1.08 13.87 -4.29
N ILE A 415 0.20 13.96 -5.30
CA ILE A 415 -1.16 14.45 -5.10
C ILE A 415 -2.11 13.26 -4.98
N GLU A 416 -2.72 13.11 -3.82
CA GLU A 416 -3.57 11.99 -3.44
C GLU A 416 -5.00 12.48 -3.14
N ILE A 417 -5.97 11.90 -3.85
CA ILE A 417 -7.39 12.22 -3.72
C ILE A 417 -8.12 10.93 -3.37
N CYS A 418 -8.59 10.82 -2.13
CA CYS A 418 -9.04 9.53 -1.62
C CYS A 418 -10.23 9.63 -0.68
N ASN A 419 -11.11 8.63 -0.66
CA ASN A 419 -12.31 8.65 0.19
C ASN A 419 -13.08 9.96 0.05
N ASN A 420 -13.25 10.45 -1.16
CA ASN A 420 -14.08 11.63 -1.40
C ASN A 420 -15.30 11.25 -2.21
N VAL A 421 -16.32 12.08 -2.06
CA VAL A 421 -17.53 12.02 -2.87
C VAL A 421 -17.53 13.23 -3.81
N PHE A 422 -17.65 12.99 -5.10
CA PHE A 422 -17.75 14.04 -6.12
C PHE A 422 -19.10 13.95 -6.80
N ASN A 423 -19.99 14.91 -6.52
CA ASN A 423 -21.34 14.88 -7.05
C ASN A 423 -21.79 16.20 -7.68
N GLY A 424 -22.37 16.12 -8.89
CA GLY A 424 -22.94 17.29 -9.57
C GLY A 424 -21.92 18.38 -9.90
N ASN A 425 -20.71 18.00 -10.29
CA ASN A 425 -19.70 18.91 -10.84
C ASN A 425 -19.61 18.71 -12.37
N GLU A 426 -18.87 19.57 -13.06
CA GLU A 426 -18.47 19.36 -14.45
C GLU A 426 -17.52 18.17 -14.55
N ALA A 427 -16.35 18.27 -13.93
CA ALA A 427 -15.52 17.12 -13.58
C ALA A 427 -15.51 16.90 -12.06
N GLY A 428 -15.44 15.66 -11.58
CA GLY A 428 -15.11 15.42 -10.17
C GLY A 428 -13.67 15.88 -9.89
N VAL A 429 -12.72 15.25 -10.58
CA VAL A 429 -11.30 15.63 -10.58
C VAL A 429 -10.84 15.96 -12.01
N ALA A 430 -10.26 17.14 -12.19
CA ALA A 430 -9.67 17.59 -13.43
C ALA A 430 -8.15 17.75 -13.29
N ALA A 431 -7.38 16.81 -13.85
CA ALA A 431 -5.92 16.81 -13.78
C ALA A 431 -5.30 17.23 -15.12
N GLN A 432 -4.42 18.23 -15.09
CA GLN A 432 -3.74 18.75 -16.29
C GLN A 432 -2.23 18.61 -16.15
N LYS A 433 -1.60 17.75 -16.97
CA LYS A 433 -0.15 17.52 -17.01
C LYS A 433 0.42 17.12 -15.64
N THR A 434 -0.25 16.18 -14.99
CA THR A 434 0.05 15.75 -13.61
C THR A 434 -0.47 14.35 -13.40
N SER A 435 0.12 13.63 -12.46
CA SER A 435 -0.12 12.21 -12.21
C SER A 435 -0.65 11.99 -10.80
N PRO A 436 -1.92 12.35 -10.52
CA PRO A 436 -2.50 12.16 -9.20
C PRO A 436 -2.85 10.69 -8.96
N PHE A 437 -2.90 10.34 -7.68
CA PHE A 437 -3.48 9.10 -7.19
C PHE A 437 -4.94 9.36 -6.82
N VAL A 438 -5.88 8.72 -7.52
CA VAL A 438 -7.32 8.90 -7.33
C VAL A 438 -7.91 7.56 -6.93
N VAL A 439 -8.06 7.34 -5.63
CA VAL A 439 -8.37 6.01 -5.09
C VAL A 439 -9.49 6.00 -4.06
N ASN A 440 -10.38 5.00 -4.14
CA ASN A 440 -11.49 4.86 -3.20
C ASN A 440 -12.37 6.11 -3.14
N ASN A 441 -12.75 6.68 -4.29
CA ASN A 441 -13.70 7.79 -4.35
C ASN A 441 -15.01 7.35 -5.01
N THR A 442 -16.09 8.09 -4.73
CA THR A 442 -17.39 7.88 -5.36
C THR A 442 -17.76 9.09 -6.21
N PHE A 443 -17.87 8.90 -7.53
CA PHE A 443 -18.18 9.93 -8.53
C PHE A 443 -19.59 9.74 -9.07
N VAL A 444 -20.49 10.69 -8.79
CA VAL A 444 -21.91 10.57 -9.16
C VAL A 444 -22.41 11.78 -9.93
N SER A 445 -23.01 11.55 -11.10
CA SER A 445 -23.71 12.60 -11.86
C SER A 445 -22.85 13.82 -12.19
N ASN A 446 -21.58 13.62 -12.54
CA ASN A 446 -20.73 14.70 -13.05
C ASN A 446 -20.97 14.90 -14.55
N ALA A 447 -21.15 16.15 -14.97
CA ALA A 447 -21.68 16.54 -16.28
C ALA A 447 -20.75 16.21 -17.44
N VAL A 448 -19.43 16.19 -17.20
CA VAL A 448 -18.40 15.86 -18.21
C VAL A 448 -17.68 14.58 -17.85
N ALA A 449 -17.11 14.46 -16.65
CA ALA A 449 -16.38 13.25 -16.25
C ALA A 449 -16.34 13.06 -14.73
N GLY A 450 -16.24 11.82 -14.25
CA GLY A 450 -15.80 11.57 -12.87
C GLY A 450 -14.36 12.04 -12.69
N VAL A 451 -13.44 11.45 -13.48
CA VAL A 451 -12.03 11.86 -13.55
C VAL A 451 -11.67 12.25 -14.98
N SER A 452 -11.05 13.41 -15.14
CA SER A 452 -10.50 13.89 -16.41
C SER A 452 -8.99 14.09 -16.30
N THR A 453 -8.25 13.49 -17.23
CA THR A 453 -6.79 13.67 -17.36
C THR A 453 -6.44 14.23 -18.73
N ALA A 454 -5.70 15.35 -18.75
CA ALA A 454 -5.22 15.97 -19.97
C ALA A 454 -3.81 15.47 -20.36
N THR A 455 -3.32 15.89 -21.53
CA THR A 455 -2.02 15.49 -22.15
C THR A 455 -0.87 15.32 -21.15
N SER A 456 -0.08 14.25 -21.30
CA SER A 456 1.13 13.98 -20.49
C SER A 456 0.83 13.82 -18.99
N SER A 457 -0.07 12.89 -18.67
CA SER A 457 -0.44 12.53 -17.31
C SER A 457 -0.38 11.00 -17.16
N SER A 458 0.11 10.53 -16.02
CA SER A 458 0.34 9.13 -15.64
C SER A 458 -0.42 8.79 -14.35
N ALA A 459 -1.70 9.17 -14.28
CA ALA A 459 -2.53 9.02 -13.09
C ALA A 459 -2.79 7.55 -12.74
N VAL A 460 -2.99 7.25 -11.47
CA VAL A 460 -3.56 5.96 -11.03
C VAL A 460 -5.00 6.21 -10.60
N ILE A 461 -5.92 5.45 -11.17
CA ILE A 461 -7.35 5.52 -10.91
C ILE A 461 -7.79 4.12 -10.49
N ARG A 462 -8.00 3.91 -9.19
CA ARG A 462 -8.25 2.58 -8.62
C ARG A 462 -9.33 2.60 -7.54
N ASN A 463 -10.08 1.51 -7.37
CA ASN A 463 -11.09 1.35 -6.33
C ASN A 463 -12.17 2.43 -6.34
N ASN A 464 -12.45 3.10 -7.47
CA ASN A 464 -13.48 4.14 -7.49
C ASN A 464 -14.82 3.59 -7.99
N VAL A 465 -15.91 4.19 -7.53
CA VAL A 465 -17.26 3.99 -8.09
C VAL A 465 -17.61 5.18 -8.99
N PHE A 466 -17.98 4.89 -10.24
CA PHE A 466 -18.41 5.87 -11.23
C PHE A 466 -19.87 5.59 -11.62
N GLU A 467 -20.80 6.40 -11.11
CA GLU A 467 -22.22 6.28 -11.38
C GLU A 467 -22.78 7.50 -12.14
N ALA A 468 -23.51 7.25 -13.23
CA ALA A 468 -24.32 8.27 -13.93
C ALA A 468 -23.53 9.51 -14.41
N ASN A 469 -22.23 9.39 -14.67
CA ASN A 469 -21.41 10.46 -15.23
C ASN A 469 -21.52 10.46 -16.77
N ALA A 470 -21.29 11.60 -17.42
CA ALA A 470 -21.19 11.60 -18.88
C ALA A 470 -20.01 10.73 -19.36
N LYS A 471 -18.85 10.84 -18.69
CA LYS A 471 -17.80 9.83 -18.74
C LYS A 471 -17.43 9.38 -17.33
N GLY A 472 -17.19 8.10 -17.10
CA GLY A 472 -16.54 7.69 -15.84
C GLY A 472 -15.14 8.30 -15.78
N ILE A 473 -14.31 7.94 -16.76
CA ILE A 473 -12.96 8.47 -16.96
C ILE A 473 -12.83 9.06 -18.36
N TYR A 474 -12.30 10.28 -18.44
CA TYR A 474 -11.91 10.95 -19.68
C TYR A 474 -10.39 11.09 -19.74
N THR A 475 -9.78 10.56 -20.81
CA THR A 475 -8.36 10.81 -21.11
C THR A 475 -8.23 11.40 -22.52
N ALA A 476 -7.46 12.48 -22.68
CA ALA A 476 -7.35 13.18 -23.95
C ALA A 476 -6.66 12.32 -25.04
N SER A 477 -7.16 12.36 -26.28
CA SER A 477 -6.75 11.45 -27.39
C SER A 477 -5.31 11.63 -27.90
N ASN A 478 -4.61 12.67 -27.47
CA ASN A 478 -3.19 12.97 -27.77
C ASN A 478 -2.25 12.66 -26.60
N VAL A 479 -2.73 11.93 -25.59
CA VAL A 479 -1.91 11.28 -24.58
C VAL A 479 -1.16 10.14 -25.25
N VAL A 480 0.16 10.06 -25.06
CA VAL A 480 0.90 8.82 -25.35
C VAL A 480 0.33 7.78 -24.40
N ALA A 481 -0.43 6.83 -24.93
CA ALA A 481 -1.35 5.94 -24.21
C ALA A 481 -0.68 4.89 -23.30
N THR A 482 0.45 5.19 -22.67
CA THR A 482 1.30 4.20 -22.01
C THR A 482 1.47 4.35 -20.50
N ASN A 483 0.92 5.39 -19.84
CA ASN A 483 1.28 5.65 -18.43
C ASN A 483 0.11 5.88 -17.44
N VAL A 484 -1.17 5.83 -17.85
CA VAL A 484 -2.31 5.91 -16.89
C VAL A 484 -2.72 4.50 -16.46
N THR A 485 -2.74 4.25 -15.17
CA THR A 485 -3.16 2.97 -14.59
C THR A 485 -4.63 3.05 -14.18
N ILE A 486 -5.47 2.20 -14.75
CA ILE A 486 -6.90 2.09 -14.42
C ILE A 486 -7.17 0.63 -14.04
N ASP A 487 -7.57 0.37 -12.80
CA ASP A 487 -7.89 -0.99 -12.34
C ASP A 487 -8.86 -0.96 -11.16
N HIS A 488 -9.58 -2.05 -10.92
CA HIS A 488 -10.53 -2.21 -9.80
C HIS A 488 -11.49 -1.02 -9.64
N ASN A 489 -12.08 -0.52 -10.73
CA ASN A 489 -13.11 0.52 -10.65
C ASN A 489 -14.46 -0.06 -11.06
N LEU A 490 -15.54 0.41 -10.42
CA LEU A 490 -16.90 0.08 -10.79
C LEU A 490 -17.49 1.18 -11.66
N PHE A 491 -18.09 0.81 -12.78
CA PHE A 491 -18.77 1.71 -13.70
C PHE A 491 -20.24 1.31 -13.90
N TYR A 492 -21.14 2.24 -13.62
CA TYR A 492 -22.58 2.03 -13.78
C TYR A 492 -23.28 3.25 -14.36
N ASN A 493 -24.14 3.03 -15.35
CA ASN A 493 -25.00 4.06 -15.95
C ASN A 493 -24.26 5.32 -16.45
N ASN A 494 -22.96 5.25 -16.71
CA ASN A 494 -22.25 6.34 -17.37
C ASN A 494 -22.64 6.36 -18.86
N THR A 495 -22.62 7.53 -19.50
CA THR A 495 -22.80 7.56 -20.97
C THR A 495 -21.63 6.88 -21.69
N THR A 496 -20.42 6.97 -21.11
CA THR A 496 -19.25 6.19 -21.51
C THR A 496 -18.40 5.89 -20.28
N ASP A 497 -18.09 4.63 -19.99
CA ASP A 497 -17.31 4.31 -18.79
C ASP A 497 -15.88 4.89 -18.87
N ILE A 498 -15.19 4.62 -19.97
CA ILE A 498 -13.82 5.08 -20.22
C ILE A 498 -13.73 5.66 -21.63
N PHE A 499 -13.62 6.99 -21.74
CA PHE A 499 -13.44 7.70 -23.01
C PHE A 499 -11.96 8.06 -23.18
N SER A 500 -11.23 7.21 -23.90
CA SER A 500 -9.77 7.10 -23.75
C SER A 500 -9.16 6.16 -24.80
N ALA A 501 -7.83 6.17 -24.94
CA ALA A 501 -7.07 5.09 -25.61
C ALA A 501 -6.60 3.98 -24.63
N ALA A 502 -6.51 4.29 -23.33
CA ALA A 502 -6.26 3.34 -22.25
C ALA A 502 -7.54 2.57 -21.87
N THR A 503 -7.37 1.32 -21.45
CA THR A 503 -8.43 0.42 -20.98
C THR A 503 -8.21 0.09 -19.50
N CYS A 504 -9.24 -0.46 -18.85
CA CYS A 504 -9.03 -1.08 -17.55
C CYS A 504 -8.02 -2.22 -17.67
N ALA A 505 -6.99 -2.22 -16.82
CA ALA A 505 -5.93 -3.22 -16.77
C ALA A 505 -6.40 -4.51 -16.08
N ALA A 506 -7.10 -4.38 -14.94
CA ALA A 506 -7.62 -5.50 -14.16
C ALA A 506 -8.76 -5.08 -13.24
N GLY A 507 -9.59 -6.02 -12.79
CA GLY A 507 -10.50 -5.84 -11.66
C GLY A 507 -11.71 -4.91 -11.83
N CYS A 508 -11.86 -4.20 -12.96
CA CYS A 508 -13.01 -3.31 -13.12
C CYS A 508 -14.34 -4.06 -13.29
N VAL A 509 -15.39 -3.55 -12.65
CA VAL A 509 -16.77 -4.03 -12.78
C VAL A 509 -17.54 -3.06 -13.66
N THR A 510 -18.18 -3.54 -14.72
CA THR A 510 -18.94 -2.69 -15.65
C THR A 510 -20.39 -3.15 -15.77
N GLY A 511 -21.33 -2.20 -15.83
CA GLY A 511 -22.75 -2.47 -16.04
C GLY A 511 -23.52 -3.03 -14.84
N SER A 512 -22.86 -3.19 -13.69
CA SER A 512 -23.47 -3.62 -12.42
C SER A 512 -23.76 -2.42 -11.53
N ASP A 513 -24.98 -2.33 -11.00
CA ASP A 513 -25.42 -1.25 -10.12
C ASP A 513 -24.65 -1.30 -8.78
N PRO A 514 -23.94 -0.22 -8.36
CA PRO A 514 -23.22 -0.18 -7.08
C PRO A 514 -24.15 -0.19 -5.85
N LEU A 515 -25.47 -0.13 -6.03
CA LEU A 515 -26.46 -0.13 -4.95
C LEU A 515 -26.21 0.96 -3.91
N LEU A 516 -25.90 2.18 -4.36
CA LEU A 516 -25.77 3.33 -3.46
C LEU A 516 -27.10 3.60 -2.75
N VAL A 517 -27.08 3.72 -1.42
CA VAL A 517 -28.30 3.71 -0.58
C VAL A 517 -29.36 4.71 -1.04
N ASN A 518 -28.99 5.98 -1.27
CA ASN A 518 -29.91 6.99 -1.79
C ASN A 518 -29.17 8.26 -2.29
N THR A 519 -28.78 8.23 -3.57
CA THR A 519 -28.08 9.34 -4.24
C THR A 519 -28.88 10.64 -4.29
N ALA A 520 -30.21 10.58 -4.36
CA ALA A 520 -31.08 11.76 -4.34
C ALA A 520 -31.08 12.50 -2.99
N SER A 521 -30.74 11.80 -1.91
CA SER A 521 -30.54 12.38 -0.58
C SER A 521 -29.08 12.67 -0.24
N ASN A 522 -28.16 12.53 -1.20
CA ASN A 522 -26.70 12.57 -1.01
C ASN A 522 -26.18 11.49 -0.05
N ASN A 523 -26.82 10.32 -0.01
CA ASN A 523 -26.32 9.15 0.71
C ASN A 523 -25.68 8.18 -0.30
N TYR A 524 -24.36 8.12 -0.30
CA TYR A 524 -23.54 7.38 -1.24
C TYR A 524 -22.88 6.14 -0.63
N HIS A 525 -23.37 5.68 0.53
CA HIS A 525 -22.93 4.41 1.13
C HIS A 525 -23.39 3.22 0.27
N LEU A 526 -22.68 2.12 0.37
CA LEU A 526 -22.99 0.85 -0.29
C LEU A 526 -24.11 0.13 0.46
N SER A 527 -25.05 -0.44 -0.28
CA SER A 527 -26.06 -1.35 0.29
C SER A 527 -25.57 -2.79 0.23
N LEU A 528 -26.08 -3.63 1.14
CA LEU A 528 -25.82 -5.07 1.17
C LEU A 528 -26.00 -5.73 -0.20
N GLY A 529 -25.02 -6.53 -0.62
CA GLY A 529 -25.01 -7.22 -1.91
C GLY A 529 -24.57 -6.33 -3.07
N SER A 530 -23.99 -5.16 -2.78
CA SER A 530 -23.38 -4.33 -3.80
C SER A 530 -22.23 -5.09 -4.47
N PRO A 531 -22.12 -5.03 -5.82
CA PRO A 531 -20.97 -5.54 -6.56
C PRO A 531 -19.69 -4.70 -6.36
N ALA A 532 -19.74 -3.68 -5.51
CA ALA A 532 -18.56 -2.93 -5.08
C ALA A 532 -17.92 -3.49 -3.81
N ILE A 533 -18.63 -4.38 -3.09
CA ILE A 533 -18.20 -4.91 -1.80
C ILE A 533 -17.18 -6.05 -1.98
N ASP A 534 -16.09 -6.03 -1.20
CA ASP A 534 -15.06 -7.08 -1.12
C ASP A 534 -14.40 -7.45 -2.47
N VAL A 535 -14.29 -6.47 -3.39
CA VAL A 535 -13.76 -6.70 -4.75
C VAL A 535 -12.74 -5.66 -5.21
N GLY A 536 -12.38 -4.72 -4.35
CA GLY A 536 -11.32 -3.74 -4.63
C GLY A 536 -9.92 -4.34 -4.52
N SER A 537 -8.92 -3.48 -4.65
CA SER A 537 -7.50 -3.84 -4.48
C SER A 537 -6.93 -3.17 -3.24
N GLU A 538 -6.28 -3.93 -2.38
CA GLU A 538 -5.55 -3.39 -1.22
C GLU A 538 -4.41 -2.42 -1.60
N ASN A 539 -3.99 -2.42 -2.87
CA ASN A 539 -2.87 -1.61 -3.33
C ASN A 539 -3.21 -0.11 -3.35
N GLY A 540 -2.83 0.57 -2.26
CA GLY A 540 -3.01 2.01 -2.07
C GLY A 540 -4.38 2.39 -1.49
N ALA A 541 -5.18 1.41 -1.08
CA ALA A 541 -6.43 1.66 -0.37
C ALA A 541 -6.16 2.37 0.98
N PRO A 542 -6.90 3.44 1.31
CA PRO A 542 -6.83 4.06 2.63
C PRO A 542 -7.30 3.07 3.73
N PRO A 543 -6.68 3.07 4.93
CA PRO A 543 -7.00 2.14 6.03
C PRO A 543 -8.29 2.48 6.77
N ILE A 544 -8.85 3.66 6.51
CA ILE A 544 -10.17 4.07 6.96
C ILE A 544 -10.94 4.63 5.77
N ASP A 545 -12.26 4.51 5.75
CA ASP A 545 -13.12 4.99 4.67
C ASP A 545 -13.59 6.45 4.89
N TYR A 546 -14.56 6.85 4.07
CA TYR A 546 -15.22 8.15 4.11
C TYR A 546 -15.85 8.49 5.48
N ASP A 547 -16.36 7.48 6.18
CA ASP A 547 -17.04 7.59 7.47
C ASP A 547 -16.11 7.20 8.64
N LEU A 548 -14.81 7.10 8.38
CA LEU A 548 -13.76 6.72 9.33
C LEU A 548 -13.89 5.27 9.84
N THR A 549 -14.63 4.43 9.12
CA THR A 549 -14.71 2.98 9.31
C THR A 549 -13.39 2.35 8.86
N ALA A 550 -12.87 1.38 9.62
CA ALA A 550 -11.64 0.69 9.25
C ALA A 550 -11.81 -0.14 7.97
N ARG A 551 -10.73 -0.32 7.22
CA ARG A 551 -10.64 -1.17 6.01
C ARG A 551 -9.50 -2.20 6.12
N PRO A 552 -9.63 -3.39 5.48
CA PRO A 552 -10.85 -3.92 4.87
C PRO A 552 -11.81 -4.53 5.91
N ILE A 553 -13.10 -4.58 5.60
CA ILE A 553 -14.14 -5.28 6.37
C ILE A 553 -14.86 -6.28 5.46
N ASP A 554 -15.07 -7.50 5.95
CA ASP A 554 -15.89 -8.53 5.30
C ASP A 554 -17.37 -8.09 5.25
N GLY A 555 -17.71 -7.38 4.18
CA GLY A 555 -19.00 -6.76 3.91
C GLY A 555 -19.99 -7.69 3.22
N ASP A 556 -19.53 -8.80 2.61
CA ASP A 556 -20.40 -9.80 1.99
C ASP A 556 -20.66 -11.04 2.87
N GLY A 557 -19.87 -11.21 3.94
CA GLY A 557 -20.01 -12.27 4.94
C GLY A 557 -19.44 -13.62 4.52
N ASP A 558 -18.53 -13.66 3.55
CA ASP A 558 -17.89 -14.88 3.05
C ASP A 558 -16.64 -15.31 3.85
N SER A 559 -16.27 -14.55 4.89
CA SER A 559 -15.06 -14.69 5.71
C SER A 559 -13.74 -14.25 5.06
N THR A 560 -13.80 -13.51 3.95
CA THR A 560 -12.67 -12.90 3.27
C THR A 560 -12.91 -11.40 3.16
N ALA A 561 -12.17 -10.61 3.93
CA ALA A 561 -12.24 -9.16 3.83
C ALA A 561 -11.30 -8.65 2.72
N THR A 562 -11.84 -7.89 1.78
CA THR A 562 -11.09 -7.11 0.79
C THR A 562 -11.68 -5.70 0.76
N THR A 563 -10.89 -4.68 0.43
CA THR A 563 -11.39 -3.31 0.40
C THR A 563 -12.52 -3.16 -0.61
N ASP A 564 -13.50 -2.33 -0.28
CA ASP A 564 -14.57 -2.00 -1.22
C ASP A 564 -14.10 -1.03 -2.30
N MET A 565 -14.77 -1.08 -3.46
CA MET A 565 -14.70 0.01 -4.42
C MET A 565 -15.61 1.16 -3.97
N GLY A 566 -15.09 2.38 -4.00
CA GLY A 566 -15.79 3.60 -3.62
C GLY A 566 -15.28 4.20 -2.32
N ALA A 567 -15.92 5.29 -1.92
CA ALA A 567 -15.55 6.05 -0.73
C ALA A 567 -15.95 5.36 0.59
N ASP A 568 -17.01 4.55 0.57
CA ASP A 568 -17.56 3.84 1.73
C ASP A 568 -16.99 2.42 1.84
N GLU A 569 -16.77 1.93 3.05
CA GLU A 569 -16.56 0.51 3.35
C GLU A 569 -17.84 -0.05 3.98
N ALA A 570 -18.43 -1.04 3.33
CA ALA A 570 -19.63 -1.68 3.80
C ALA A 570 -19.40 -2.30 5.19
N PRO A 571 -20.33 -2.09 6.13
CA PRO A 571 -20.19 -2.63 7.47
C PRO A 571 -20.26 -4.17 7.45
N ALA A 572 -19.59 -4.78 8.41
CA ALA A 572 -19.51 -6.24 8.51
C ALA A 572 -20.89 -6.91 8.52
N VAL A 573 -21.04 -7.95 7.72
CA VAL A 573 -22.25 -8.78 7.72
C VAL A 573 -21.96 -10.04 8.50
N ALA A 574 -22.88 -10.43 9.39
CA ALA A 574 -22.74 -11.70 10.09
C ALA A 574 -22.72 -12.84 9.07
N ALA A 575 -21.65 -13.65 9.07
CA ALA A 575 -21.50 -14.79 8.19
C ALA A 575 -22.84 -15.52 8.03
N SER A 576 -23.36 -15.51 6.81
CA SER A 576 -24.55 -16.29 6.49
C SER A 576 -24.18 -17.74 6.79
N LEU A 577 -24.71 -18.30 7.87
CA LEU A 577 -24.74 -19.74 8.08
C LEU A 577 -25.63 -20.31 6.97
N VAL A 578 -25.12 -20.38 5.73
CA VAL A 578 -25.68 -21.25 4.72
C VAL A 578 -25.48 -22.63 5.33
N PRO A 579 -26.56 -23.33 5.77
CA PRO A 579 -26.38 -24.69 6.21
C PRO A 579 -25.88 -25.40 4.97
N SER A 580 -24.63 -25.85 4.97
CA SER A 580 -24.16 -26.74 3.92
C SER A 580 -25.12 -27.92 3.94
N LEU A 581 -26.04 -27.99 2.97
CA LEU A 581 -26.89 -29.15 2.82
C LEU A 581 -25.90 -30.25 2.42
N GLY A 582 -25.50 -31.07 3.40
CA GLY A 582 -24.77 -32.29 3.13
C GLY A 582 -25.54 -33.12 2.10
N GLN A 583 -24.92 -34.15 1.55
CA GLN A 583 -25.48 -34.96 0.46
C GLN A 583 -26.95 -35.43 0.67
N TRP A 584 -27.40 -35.49 1.93
CA TRP A 584 -28.79 -35.76 2.34
C TRP A 584 -29.77 -34.58 2.22
N GLY A 585 -29.31 -33.34 2.37
CA GLY A 585 -30.10 -32.12 2.22
C GLY A 585 -30.44 -31.81 0.75
N LEU A 586 -29.53 -32.11 -0.18
CA LEU A 586 -29.80 -32.09 -1.63
C LEU A 586 -30.83 -33.16 -2.03
N ALA A 587 -30.81 -34.33 -1.40
CA ALA A 587 -31.79 -35.38 -1.63
C ALA A 587 -33.19 -35.01 -1.10
N ALA A 588 -33.27 -34.29 0.03
CA ALA A 588 -34.53 -33.79 0.57
C ALA A 588 -35.15 -32.69 -0.31
N LEU A 589 -34.33 -31.78 -0.85
CA LEU A 589 -34.79 -30.74 -1.77
C LEU A 589 -35.26 -31.32 -3.13
N ALA A 590 -34.58 -32.35 -3.62
CA ALA A 590 -34.97 -33.10 -4.81
C ALA A 590 -36.30 -33.88 -4.61
N LEU A 591 -36.57 -34.41 -3.41
CA LEU A 591 -37.85 -35.04 -3.09
C LEU A 591 -39.02 -34.03 -3.03
N ILE A 592 -38.77 -32.81 -2.55
CA ILE A 592 -39.78 -31.74 -2.48
C ILE A 592 -40.10 -31.22 -3.89
N LEU A 593 -39.11 -31.11 -4.78
CA LEU A 593 -39.30 -30.70 -6.17
C LEU A 593 -39.94 -31.79 -7.06
N ALA A 594 -39.69 -33.08 -6.78
CA ALA A 594 -40.30 -34.20 -7.50
C ALA A 594 -41.79 -34.47 -7.12
N GLY A 595 -42.29 -33.89 -6.04
CA GLY A 595 -43.67 -34.07 -5.57
C GLY A 595 -44.74 -33.24 -6.30
N SER A 596 -44.36 -32.32 -7.19
CA SER A 596 -45.30 -31.44 -7.90
C SER A 596 -45.70 -32.00 -9.28
N VAL A 597 -46.36 -33.15 -9.30
CA VAL A 597 -47.05 -33.65 -10.51
C VAL A 597 -48.42 -32.97 -10.62
N VAL A 598 -48.58 -32.14 -11.63
CA VAL A 598 -49.84 -31.51 -12.04
C VAL A 598 -50.86 -32.60 -12.44
N LEU A 599 -51.89 -32.79 -11.60
CA LEU A 599 -53.10 -33.55 -11.97
C LEU A 599 -53.92 -32.73 -12.98
N ARG A 600 -53.75 -33.02 -14.28
CA ARG A 600 -54.61 -32.47 -15.34
C ARG A 600 -55.76 -33.45 -15.62
N MET A 601 -56.88 -33.32 -14.88
CA MET A 601 -58.11 -34.05 -15.21
C MET A 601 -58.71 -33.52 -16.52
N ARG A 602 -58.61 -34.29 -17.61
CA ARG A 602 -59.39 -34.08 -18.84
C ARG A 602 -60.85 -34.44 -18.58
N ARG A 603 -61.76 -33.46 -18.63
CA ARG A 603 -63.21 -33.72 -18.80
C ARG A 603 -63.46 -34.12 -20.25
N THR A 604 -63.76 -35.38 -20.47
CA THR A 604 -64.33 -35.88 -21.74
C THR A 604 -65.79 -35.43 -21.81
N VAL A 605 -66.12 -34.53 -22.73
CA VAL A 605 -67.51 -34.29 -23.15
C VAL A 605 -67.81 -35.26 -24.28
N ALA A 606 -68.65 -36.26 -24.00
CA ALA A 606 -69.24 -37.13 -25.01
C ALA A 606 -70.66 -36.62 -25.31
N SER A 607 -70.82 -36.14 -26.55
CA SER A 607 -71.98 -36.21 -27.44
C SER A 607 -73.40 -36.43 -26.87
N GLY A 608 -74.31 -35.54 -27.30
CA GLY A 608 -75.72 -35.87 -27.53
C GLY A 608 -76.23 -35.14 -28.77
N LEU A 609 -76.55 -35.91 -29.81
CA LEU A 609 -77.16 -35.52 -31.08
C LEU A 609 -78.61 -35.03 -30.90
N ASN A 610 -78.94 -33.89 -31.52
CA ASN A 610 -80.02 -33.70 -32.51
C ASN A 610 -80.27 -32.20 -32.75
#